data_AF-A0A6B3HEI6-F1
#
_entry.id   AF-A0A6B3HEI6-F1
#
_cell.length_a   1.000
_cell.length_b   1.000
_cell.length_c   1.000
_cell.angle_alpha   90.00
_cell.angle_beta   90.00
_cell.angle_gamma   90.00
#
_symmetry.space_group_name_H-M   'P 1'
#
loop_
_entity.id
_entity.type
_entity.pdbx_description
1 polymer ?
#
loop_
_entity_poly.entity_id
_entity_poly.type
_entity_poly.pdbx_seq_one_letter_code
_entity_poly.pdbx_strand_id
1 'polypeptide(L)'
;SRVRIHEVGARDGLQNEKETVPTPVKAEFIRRLAVAGLTTIEATSFVHPKWVPQLADAEELFPLLGEVADIGDVSLPVLVPNERGLDRALALGARSIAVFGSATETFAARN
;
A
#
# COMPACT_ATOMS: atom_id res chain seq x y z
N SER A 1 -18.27 -17.54 -13.85
CA SER A 1 -17.77 -17.11 -12.52
C SER A 1 -16.66 -16.09 -12.74
N ARG A 2 -16.51 -15.08 -11.87
CA ARG A 2 -15.46 -14.06 -11.95
C ARG A 2 -14.62 -14.10 -10.68
N VAL A 3 -13.29 -14.10 -10.82
CA VAL A 3 -12.33 -13.99 -9.72
C VAL A 3 -11.72 -12.59 -9.76
N ARG A 4 -11.42 -12.02 -8.58
CA ARG A 4 -10.68 -10.77 -8.44
C ARG A 4 -9.39 -11.04 -7.69
N ILE A 5 -8.27 -10.63 -8.29
CA ILE A 5 -6.95 -10.67 -7.66
C ILE A 5 -6.77 -9.37 -6.88
N HIS A 6 -6.36 -9.48 -5.62
CA HIS A 6 -5.92 -8.36 -4.80
C HIS A 6 -4.40 -8.48 -4.69
N GLU A 7 -3.68 -7.69 -5.46
CA GLU A 7 -2.23 -7.72 -5.48
C GLU A 7 -1.67 -6.97 -4.27
N VAL A 8 -0.77 -7.59 -3.53
CA VAL A 8 -0.22 -7.05 -2.27
C VAL A 8 1.30 -6.94 -2.29
N GLY A 9 1.95 -7.31 -3.39
CA GLY A 9 3.40 -7.35 -3.53
C GLY A 9 4.08 -6.00 -3.26
N ALA A 10 3.46 -4.89 -3.68
CA ALA A 10 4.01 -3.56 -3.44
C ALA A 10 3.96 -3.10 -1.97
N ARG A 11 3.09 -3.70 -1.15
CA ARG A 11 2.98 -3.43 0.29
C ARG A 11 3.54 -4.59 1.11
N ASP A 12 2.83 -5.72 1.15
CA ASP A 12 3.17 -6.90 1.96
C ASP A 12 4.45 -7.57 1.49
N GLY A 13 4.64 -7.66 0.17
CA GLY A 13 5.87 -8.22 -0.40
C GLY A 13 7.09 -7.38 0.00
N LEU A 14 7.10 -6.10 -0.39
CA LEU A 14 8.22 -5.20 -0.11
C LEU A 14 8.47 -4.98 1.39
N GLN A 15 7.44 -5.04 2.23
CA GLN A 15 7.58 -4.99 3.70
C GLN A 15 8.46 -6.12 4.25
N ASN A 16 8.44 -7.29 3.61
CA ASN A 16 9.18 -8.48 4.05
C ASN A 16 10.54 -8.65 3.36
N GLU A 17 10.91 -7.73 2.47
CA GLU A 17 12.22 -7.72 1.82
C GLU A 17 13.31 -7.20 2.76
N LYS A 18 14.52 -7.74 2.59
CA LYS A 18 15.70 -7.36 3.40
C LYS A 18 16.13 -5.92 3.13
N GLU A 19 16.11 -5.54 1.85
CA GLU A 19 16.58 -4.24 1.38
C GLU A 19 15.41 -3.32 1.07
N THR A 20 15.60 -2.03 1.33
CA THR A 20 14.64 -1.00 0.94
C THR A 20 14.71 -0.74 -0.57
N VAL A 21 13.56 -0.84 -1.24
CA VAL A 21 13.46 -0.52 -2.67
C VAL A 21 13.29 1.00 -2.84
N PRO A 22 14.05 1.67 -3.74
CA PRO A 22 13.88 3.10 -3.99
C PRO A 22 12.48 3.47 -4.49
N THR A 23 11.97 4.61 -4.06
CA THR A 23 10.61 5.09 -4.37
C THR A 23 10.27 5.10 -5.86
N PRO A 24 11.14 5.56 -6.79
CA PRO A 24 10.83 5.51 -8.22
C PRO A 24 10.68 4.08 -8.76
N VAL A 25 11.43 3.12 -8.18
CA VAL A 25 11.34 1.70 -8.55
C VAL A 25 10.03 1.09 -8.05
N LYS A 26 9.58 1.47 -6.85
CA LYS A 26 8.26 1.07 -6.34
C LYS A 26 7.12 1.60 -7.22
N ALA A 27 7.18 2.86 -7.61
CA ALA A 27 6.17 3.48 -8.47
C ALA A 27 6.08 2.76 -9.83
N GLU A 28 7.22 2.49 -10.45
CA GLU A 28 7.29 1.73 -11.71
C GLU A 28 6.78 0.29 -11.54
N PHE A 29 7.09 -0.37 -10.42
CA PHE A 29 6.57 -1.70 -10.12
C PHE A 29 5.04 -1.71 -10.07
N ILE A 30 4.42 -0.77 -9.35
CA ILE A 30 2.97 -0.61 -9.26
C ILE A 30 2.36 -0.31 -10.63
N ARG A 31 2.99 0.58 -11.42
CA ARG A 31 2.54 0.88 -12.79
C ARG A 31 2.53 -0.37 -13.67
N ARG A 32 3.56 -1.20 -13.59
CA ARG A 32 3.64 -2.46 -14.36
C ARG A 32 2.56 -3.46 -13.95
N LEU A 33 2.27 -3.56 -12.65
CA LEU A 33 1.18 -4.40 -12.15
C LEU A 33 -0.17 -3.94 -12.71
N ALA A 34 -0.43 -2.63 -12.75
CA ALA A 34 -1.63 -2.07 -13.35
C ALA A 34 -1.71 -2.35 -14.87
N VAL A 35 -0.61 -2.12 -15.61
CA VAL A 35 -0.51 -2.41 -17.05
C VAL A 35 -0.71 -3.90 -17.35
N ALA A 36 -0.33 -4.80 -16.44
CA ALA A 36 -0.59 -6.23 -16.55
C ALA A 36 -2.08 -6.61 -16.37
N GLY A 37 -2.96 -5.64 -16.09
CA GLY A 37 -4.40 -5.83 -15.99
C GLY A 37 -4.91 -6.09 -14.58
N LEU A 38 -4.07 -5.90 -13.55
CA LEU A 38 -4.51 -5.97 -12.16
C LEU A 38 -5.31 -4.72 -11.81
N THR A 39 -6.48 -4.91 -11.21
CA THR A 39 -7.44 -3.82 -10.93
C THR A 39 -7.51 -3.43 -9.46
N THR A 40 -6.79 -4.13 -8.59
CA THR A 40 -6.66 -3.80 -7.17
C THR A 40 -5.23 -4.12 -6.72
N ILE A 41 -4.48 -3.08 -6.39
CA ILE A 41 -3.06 -3.17 -6.04
C ILE A 41 -2.84 -2.40 -4.74
N GLU A 42 -2.52 -3.11 -3.67
CA GLU A 42 -2.21 -2.49 -2.38
C GLU A 42 -0.86 -1.77 -2.47
N ALA A 43 -0.92 -0.44 -2.52
CA ALA A 43 0.18 0.39 -3.01
C ALA A 43 1.27 0.60 -1.97
N THR A 44 0.90 0.80 -0.71
CA THR A 44 1.82 1.09 0.40
C THR A 44 1.10 1.03 1.75
N SER A 45 1.79 1.38 2.83
CA SER A 45 1.23 1.50 4.17
C SER A 45 1.67 2.80 4.87
N PHE A 46 0.73 3.43 5.57
CA PHE A 46 0.96 4.58 6.45
C PHE A 46 1.27 4.15 7.89
N VAL A 47 2.09 3.11 8.02
CA VAL A 47 2.66 2.64 9.30
C VAL A 47 3.75 3.57 9.81
N HIS A 48 4.18 3.33 11.05
CA HIS A 48 5.29 4.09 11.62
C HIS A 48 6.61 3.69 10.93
N PRO A 49 7.38 4.64 10.36
CA PRO A 49 8.55 4.33 9.52
C PRO A 49 9.68 3.63 10.29
N LYS A 50 9.76 3.82 11.62
CA LYS A 50 10.74 3.07 12.45
C LYS A 50 10.40 1.58 12.60
N TRP A 51 9.14 1.19 12.42
CA TRP A 51 8.71 -0.20 12.56
C TRP A 51 8.73 -0.94 11.23
N VAL A 52 8.45 -0.22 10.14
CA VAL A 52 8.53 -0.76 8.77
C VAL A 52 9.31 0.22 7.90
N PRO A 53 10.66 0.20 7.97
CA PRO A 53 11.49 1.11 7.19
C PRO A 53 11.33 0.94 5.67
N GLN A 54 10.97 -0.27 5.23
CA GLN A 54 10.71 -0.59 3.82
C GLN A 54 9.61 0.25 3.20
N LEU A 55 8.65 0.74 3.99
CA LEU A 55 7.49 1.53 3.55
C LEU A 55 7.51 2.96 4.09
N ALA A 56 8.66 3.43 4.60
CA ALA A 56 8.79 4.75 5.21
C ALA A 56 8.51 5.91 4.22
N ASP A 57 8.62 5.65 2.94
CA ASP A 57 8.46 6.60 1.83
C ASP A 57 7.02 6.69 1.29
N ALA A 58 6.02 6.23 2.04
CA ALA A 58 4.62 6.23 1.59
C ALA A 58 4.12 7.62 1.13
N GLU A 59 4.56 8.71 1.78
CA GLU A 59 4.18 10.08 1.42
C GLU A 59 4.87 10.59 0.16
N GLU A 60 6.03 10.04 -0.19
CA GLU A 60 6.74 10.33 -1.43
C GLU A 60 6.21 9.46 -2.57
N LEU A 61 5.88 8.20 -2.27
CA LEU A 61 5.39 7.21 -3.23
C LEU A 61 3.99 7.53 -3.73
N PHE A 62 3.03 7.74 -2.83
CA PHE A 62 1.61 7.77 -3.19
C PHE A 62 1.25 8.86 -4.21
N PRO A 63 1.79 10.10 -4.13
CA PRO A 63 1.55 11.13 -5.15
C PRO A 63 2.01 10.74 -6.56
N LEU A 64 3.05 9.90 -6.67
CA LEU A 64 3.58 9.43 -7.98
C LEU A 64 2.63 8.43 -8.66
N LEU A 65 1.65 7.89 -7.93
CA LEU A 65 0.69 6.90 -8.43
C LEU A 65 -0.58 7.53 -9.00
N GLY A 66 -0.68 8.87 -9.05
CA GLY A 66 -1.87 9.56 -9.55
C GLY A 66 -2.29 9.08 -10.94
N GLU A 67 -1.35 8.98 -11.88
CA GLU A 67 -1.61 8.47 -13.24
C GLU A 67 -1.95 6.97 -13.28
N VAL A 68 -1.56 6.19 -12.26
CA VAL A 68 -1.81 4.74 -12.24
C VAL A 68 -3.30 4.45 -12.04
N ALA A 69 -3.99 5.28 -11.25
CA ALA A 69 -5.43 5.15 -11.06
C ALA A 69 -6.22 5.30 -12.37
N ASP A 70 -5.70 6.08 -13.33
CA ASP A 70 -6.30 6.28 -14.65
C ASP A 70 -6.08 5.10 -15.60
N ILE A 71 -5.17 4.18 -15.27
CA ILE A 71 -4.93 2.96 -16.04
C ILE A 71 -6.04 1.96 -15.74
N GLY A 72 -7.16 2.04 -16.46
CA GLY A 72 -8.22 1.02 -16.41
C GLY A 72 -8.93 0.92 -15.04
N ASP A 73 -9.14 2.06 -14.38
CA ASP A 73 -9.86 2.18 -13.09
C ASP A 73 -9.25 1.34 -11.96
N VAL A 74 -7.92 1.36 -11.81
CA VAL A 74 -7.20 0.63 -10.77
C VAL A 74 -7.50 1.21 -9.38
N SER A 75 -7.90 0.34 -8.46
CA SER A 75 -7.97 0.68 -7.03
C SER A 75 -6.61 0.53 -6.38
N LEU A 76 -6.17 1.56 -5.65
CA LEU A 76 -4.89 1.60 -4.93
C LEU A 76 -5.12 1.66 -3.41
N PRO A 77 -5.61 0.58 -2.76
CA PRO A 77 -5.73 0.57 -1.31
C PRO A 77 -4.38 0.80 -0.62
N VAL A 78 -4.42 1.49 0.52
CA VAL A 78 -3.27 1.67 1.39
C VAL A 78 -3.58 1.20 2.80
N LEU A 79 -2.60 0.56 3.45
CA LEU A 79 -2.78 0.04 4.80
C LEU A 79 -2.63 1.17 5.82
N VAL A 80 -3.65 1.37 6.66
CA VAL A 80 -3.69 2.39 7.73
C VAL A 80 -3.88 1.72 9.10
N PRO A 81 -2.86 1.67 9.97
CA PRO A 81 -2.97 0.98 11.27
C PRO A 81 -3.66 1.80 12.36
N ASN A 82 -3.77 3.12 12.18
CA ASN A 82 -4.29 4.04 13.18
C ASN A 82 -4.78 5.34 12.54
N GLU A 83 -5.44 6.18 13.33
CA GLU A 83 -6.01 7.47 12.90
C GLU A 83 -4.96 8.41 12.29
N ARG A 84 -3.75 8.47 12.85
CA ARG A 84 -2.68 9.32 12.29
C ARG A 84 -2.26 8.87 10.89
N GLY A 85 -2.18 7.55 10.68
CA GLY A 85 -1.92 6.98 9.36
C GLY A 85 -3.06 7.24 8.38
N LEU A 86 -4.30 7.20 8.87
CA LEU A 86 -5.48 7.56 8.07
C LEU A 86 -5.46 9.03 7.66
N ASP A 87 -5.20 9.96 8.57
CA ASP A 87 -5.14 11.40 8.27
C ASP A 87 -4.11 11.70 7.17
N ARG A 88 -2.92 11.08 7.27
CA ARG A 88 -1.85 11.20 6.26
C ARG A 88 -2.29 10.64 4.90
N ALA A 89 -2.93 9.47 4.88
CA ALA A 89 -3.42 8.86 3.65
C ALA A 89 -4.49 9.74 2.98
N LEU A 90 -5.44 10.27 3.76
CA LEU A 90 -6.49 11.16 3.28
C LEU A 90 -5.93 12.48 2.74
N ALA A 91 -4.92 13.06 3.41
CA ALA A 91 -4.24 14.27 2.96
C ALA A 91 -3.60 14.13 1.57
N LEU A 92 -3.23 12.90 1.18
CA LEU A 92 -2.68 12.58 -0.15
C LEU A 92 -3.73 12.05 -1.14
N GLY A 93 -5.02 12.10 -0.77
CA GLY A 93 -6.13 11.74 -1.65
C GLY A 93 -6.39 10.24 -1.76
N ALA A 94 -5.91 9.42 -0.82
CA ALA A 94 -6.24 8.00 -0.81
C ALA A 94 -7.75 7.77 -0.72
N ARG A 95 -8.30 7.00 -1.67
CA ARG A 95 -9.74 6.72 -1.77
C ARG A 95 -10.14 5.33 -1.24
N SER A 96 -9.15 4.49 -1.00
CA SER A 96 -9.33 3.11 -0.55
C SER A 96 -8.30 2.83 0.54
N ILE A 97 -8.76 2.28 1.66
CA ILE A 97 -7.92 1.96 2.81
C ILE A 97 -8.12 0.52 3.22
N ALA A 98 -7.07 -0.08 3.74
CA ALA A 98 -7.10 -1.36 4.43
C ALA A 98 -6.79 -1.14 5.91
N VAL A 99 -7.57 -1.77 6.77
CA VAL A 99 -7.31 -1.89 8.21
C VAL A 99 -7.04 -3.35 8.52
N PHE A 100 -6.18 -3.65 9.49
CA PHE A 100 -5.97 -5.01 9.97
C PHE A 100 -6.43 -5.14 11.41
N GLY A 101 -6.95 -6.31 11.73
CA GLY A 101 -7.33 -6.71 13.07
C GLY A 101 -6.80 -8.10 13.37
N SER A 102 -6.58 -8.39 14.64
CA SER A 102 -6.22 -9.72 15.11
C SER A 102 -7.43 -10.41 15.73
N ALA A 103 -7.65 -11.68 15.41
CA ALA A 103 -8.64 -12.51 16.09
C ALA A 103 -8.21 -12.91 17.53
N THR A 104 -6.94 -12.70 17.89
CA THR A 104 -6.42 -13.03 19.23
C THR A 104 -5.94 -11.77 19.95
N GLU A 105 -6.35 -11.61 21.21
CA GLU A 105 -6.01 -10.46 22.04
C GLU A 105 -4.49 -10.28 22.18
N THR A 106 -3.75 -11.38 22.33
CA THR A 106 -2.28 -11.35 22.46
C THR A 106 -1.57 -10.80 21.22
N PHE A 107 -2.09 -11.06 20.02
CA PHE A 107 -1.53 -10.53 18.77
C PHE A 107 -2.07 -9.13 18.47
N ALA A 108 -3.26 -8.76 18.96
CA ALA A 108 -3.74 -7.38 18.91
C ALA A 108 -2.90 -6.44 19.78
N ALA A 109 -2.47 -6.88 20.97
CA ALA A 109 -1.70 -6.05 21.91
C ALA A 109 -0.24 -5.80 21.50
N ARG A 110 0.30 -6.57 20.54
CA ARG A 110 1.71 -6.52 20.11
C ARG A 110 1.94 -5.80 18.78
N ASN A 111 0.89 -5.53 18.01
CA ASN A 111 0.93 -4.90 16.69
C ASN A 111 0.29 -3.51 16.73
#